data_AF-A0A8J6BGZ4-F1
#
_entry.id   AF-A0A8J6BGZ4-F1
#
_cell.length_a   1.000
_cell.length_b   1.000
_cell.length_c   1.000
_cell.angle_alpha   90.00
_cell.angle_beta   90.00
_cell.angle_gamma   90.00
#
_symmetry.space_group_name_H-M   'P 1'
#
loop_
_entity.id
_entity.type
_entity.pdbx_description
1 polymer ?
#
loop_
_entity_poly.entity_id
_entity_poly.type
_entity_poly.pdbx_seq_one_letter_code
_entity_poly.pdbx_strand_id
1 'polypeptide(L)'
;MVFPPEVEKSTVAFIGYVQPIGAIMPVSEIQARWATRVFKGLNKLPSKSEMKAEIAKRTEVMQKRYVESERHTIQVDYVDYMDEVAEEIGCKPNVKKLLLLDPKLAWEVLFGPCTPYQYRLSGPGKWKDARKAILTQYERIIKPTKTRTISVNDSHGSFKLAFKILGILILFAAIYVSV
;
A
#
# COMPACT_ATOMS: atom_id res chain seq x y z
N MET A 1 15.00 8.24 -0.39
CA MET A 1 15.31 9.68 -0.29
C MET A 1 14.67 10.41 -1.45
N VAL A 2 13.72 11.33 -1.20
CA VAL A 2 13.15 12.18 -2.27
C VAL A 2 13.84 13.55 -2.28
N PHE A 3 14.12 14.11 -1.10
CA PHE A 3 14.75 15.42 -0.95
C PHE A 3 16.17 15.28 -0.38
N PRO A 4 17.16 15.96 -0.97
CA PRO A 4 18.50 16.03 -0.40
C PRO A 4 18.53 16.97 0.83
N PRO A 5 18.96 16.52 2.02
CA PRO A 5 18.94 17.34 3.24
C PRO A 5 20.00 18.47 3.25
N GLU A 6 20.96 18.43 2.32
CA GLU A 6 22.03 19.44 2.22
C GLU A 6 21.58 20.71 1.50
N VAL A 7 20.49 20.68 0.75
CA VAL A 7 20.00 21.85 0.02
C VAL A 7 19.23 22.76 0.97
N GLU A 8 19.63 24.02 1.05
CA GLU A 8 19.06 25.02 1.97
C GLU A 8 17.56 25.24 1.74
N LYS A 9 17.13 25.25 0.47
CA LYS A 9 15.73 25.37 0.08
C LYS A 9 15.21 24.05 -0.48
N SER A 10 14.01 23.65 -0.09
CA SER A 10 13.37 22.41 -0.55
C SER A 10 12.82 22.53 -1.98
N THR A 11 13.67 22.85 -2.96
CA THR A 11 13.31 23.10 -4.37
C THR A 11 13.82 22.04 -5.34
N VAL A 12 14.53 21.02 -4.83
CA VAL A 12 15.05 19.90 -5.62
C VAL A 12 14.49 18.60 -5.06
N ALA A 13 13.98 17.73 -5.92
CA ALA A 13 13.47 16.41 -5.57
C ALA A 13 13.89 15.37 -6.62
N PHE A 14 14.25 14.17 -6.15
CA PHE A 14 14.56 13.02 -6.99
C PHE A 14 13.36 12.08 -7.02
N ILE A 15 12.86 11.80 -8.23
CA ILE A 15 11.66 10.99 -8.45
C ILE A 15 12.06 9.68 -9.11
N GLY A 16 11.52 8.57 -8.61
CA GLY A 16 11.81 7.21 -9.09
C GLY A 16 13.17 6.67 -8.67
N TYR A 17 13.92 7.38 -7.83
CA TYR A 17 15.23 6.94 -7.33
C TYR A 17 15.10 6.06 -6.08
N VAL A 18 14.33 4.97 -6.22
CA VAL A 18 14.13 3.92 -5.21
C VAL A 18 13.86 2.60 -5.91
N GLN A 19 14.21 1.48 -5.29
CA GLN A 19 13.93 0.15 -5.83
C GLN A 19 12.94 -0.60 -4.91
N PRO A 20 11.63 -0.48 -5.18
CA PRO A 20 10.62 -1.18 -4.40
C PRO A 20 10.50 -2.65 -4.83
N ILE A 21 10.03 -3.51 -3.93
CA ILE A 21 9.41 -4.79 -4.30
C ILE A 21 7.99 -4.49 -4.81
N GLY A 22 7.89 -3.97 -6.03
CA GLY A 22 6.65 -3.49 -6.63
C GLY A 22 6.89 -2.71 -7.92
N ALA A 23 5.83 -2.11 -8.48
CA ALA A 23 5.96 -1.28 -9.67
C ALA A 23 6.52 0.11 -9.32
N ILE A 24 7.47 0.61 -10.12
CA ILE A 24 8.05 1.94 -9.92
C ILE A 24 7.09 3.08 -10.29
N MET A 25 6.20 2.86 -11.26
CA MET A 25 5.27 3.87 -11.76
C MET A 25 4.37 4.49 -10.65
N PRO A 26 3.69 3.71 -9.80
CA PRO A 26 2.91 4.29 -8.69
C PRO A 26 3.78 4.96 -7.63
N VAL A 27 5.02 4.47 -7.42
CA VAL A 27 5.96 5.07 -6.48
C VAL A 27 6.40 6.45 -6.97
N SER A 28 6.83 6.56 -8.22
CA SER A 28 7.20 7.83 -8.84
C SER A 28 6.03 8.83 -8.85
N GLU A 29 4.81 8.34 -9.09
CA GLU A 29 3.61 9.17 -9.07
C GLU A 29 3.36 9.80 -7.69
N ILE A 30 3.38 8.99 -6.62
CA ILE A 30 3.13 9.52 -5.28
C ILE A 30 4.28 10.41 -4.79
N GLN A 31 5.54 10.09 -5.15
CA GLN A 31 6.69 10.96 -4.92
C GLN A 31 6.52 12.32 -5.60
N ALA A 32 6.04 12.35 -6.85
CA ALA A 32 5.79 13.60 -7.57
C ALA A 32 4.66 14.41 -6.92
N ARG A 33 3.60 13.76 -6.44
CA ARG A 33 2.54 14.42 -5.65
C ARG A 33 3.09 15.07 -4.39
N TRP A 34 3.97 14.38 -3.66
CA TRP A 34 4.59 14.96 -2.47
C TRP A 34 5.54 16.12 -2.82
N ALA A 35 6.43 15.93 -3.79
CA ALA A 35 7.37 16.94 -4.27
C ALA A 35 6.70 18.24 -4.68
N THR A 36 5.67 18.17 -5.53
CA THR A 36 4.95 19.37 -5.98
C THR A 36 4.25 20.11 -4.85
N ARG A 37 3.78 19.41 -3.81
CA ARG A 37 3.18 20.04 -2.63
C ARG A 37 4.21 20.73 -1.76
N VAL A 38 5.40 20.15 -1.60
CA VAL A 38 6.53 20.79 -0.92
C VAL A 38 6.98 22.03 -1.68
N PHE A 39 7.13 21.94 -3.01
CA PHE A 39 7.50 23.10 -3.84
C PHE A 39 6.46 24.22 -3.77
N LYS A 40 5.18 23.88 -3.66
CA LYS A 40 4.09 24.84 -3.46
C LYS A 40 4.00 25.37 -2.01
N GLY A 41 4.78 24.84 -1.07
CA GLY A 41 4.75 25.21 0.35
C GLY A 41 3.53 24.68 1.11
N LEU A 42 2.77 23.73 0.55
CA LEU A 42 1.63 23.08 1.20
C LEU A 42 2.07 22.01 2.21
N ASN A 43 3.27 21.47 2.04
CA ASN A 43 3.91 20.52 2.94
C ASN A 43 5.29 21.06 3.32
N LYS A 44 5.66 20.93 4.59
CA LYS A 44 6.99 21.33 5.08
C LYS A 44 7.78 20.06 5.38
N LEU A 45 9.05 20.07 4.97
CA LEU A 45 9.97 19.00 5.35
C LEU A 45 10.39 19.17 6.82
N PRO A 46 10.75 18.06 7.50
CA PRO A 46 11.35 18.14 8.83
C PRO A 46 12.71 18.84 8.77
N SER A 47 13.30 19.11 9.94
CA SER A 47 14.61 19.75 10.03
C SER A 47 15.71 18.88 9.43
N LYS A 48 16.82 19.52 9.04
CA LYS A 48 17.99 18.84 8.47
C LYS A 48 18.54 17.72 9.37
N SER A 49 18.57 17.95 10.68
CA SER A 49 19.03 16.95 11.67
C SER A 49 18.10 15.75 11.71
N GLU A 50 16.78 15.97 11.72
CA GLU A 50 15.77 14.90 11.69
C GLU A 50 15.87 14.08 10.41
N MET A 51 16.00 14.74 9.24
CA MET A 51 16.18 14.05 7.96
C MET A 51 17.43 13.16 7.97
N LYS A 52 18.56 13.67 8.49
CA LYS A 52 19.81 12.89 8.58
C LYS A 52 19.69 11.70 9.53
N ALA A 53 19.07 11.90 10.69
CA ALA A 53 18.86 10.84 11.66
C ALA A 53 17.98 9.72 11.06
N GLU A 54 16.91 10.09 10.36
CA GLU A 54 16.04 9.13 9.69
C GLU A 54 16.74 8.41 8.52
N ILE A 55 17.58 9.11 7.75
CA ILE A 55 18.41 8.47 6.72
C ILE A 55 19.35 7.43 7.34
N ALA A 56 20.05 7.78 8.41
CA ALA A 56 20.96 6.85 9.10
C ALA A 56 20.22 5.61 9.62
N LYS A 57 19.06 5.81 10.26
CA LYS A 57 18.20 4.73 10.75
C LYS A 57 17.72 3.82 9.61
N ARG A 58 17.27 4.40 8.49
CA ARG A 58 16.82 3.62 7.32
C ARG A 58 17.94 2.81 6.70
N THR A 59 19.13 3.39 6.59
CA THR A 59 20.32 2.67 6.09
C THR A 59 20.62 1.45 6.96
N GLU A 60 20.58 1.61 8.29
CA GLU A 60 20.80 0.50 9.21
C GLU A 60 19.73 -0.60 9.08
N VAL A 61 18.44 -0.23 9.01
CA VAL A 61 17.35 -1.19 8.83
C VAL A 61 17.46 -1.93 7.49
N MET A 62 17.80 -1.21 6.41
CA MET A 62 18.00 -1.79 5.09
C MET A 62 19.17 -2.80 5.10
N GLN A 63 20.30 -2.45 5.72
CA GLN A 63 21.47 -3.34 5.84
C GLN A 63 21.16 -4.61 6.66
N LYS A 64 20.29 -4.52 7.67
CA LYS A 64 19.87 -5.70 8.45
C LYS A 64 18.90 -6.60 7.68
N ARG A 65 18.07 -6.01 6.82
CA ARG A 65 17.00 -6.73 6.10
C ARG A 65 17.47 -7.37 4.81
N TYR A 66 18.39 -6.73 4.10
CA TYR A 66 18.84 -7.16 2.78
C TYR A 66 20.30 -7.61 2.80
N VAL A 67 20.64 -8.55 1.92
CA VAL A 67 22.02 -9.02 1.77
C VAL A 67 22.90 -7.87 1.29
N GLU A 68 24.07 -7.72 1.91
CA GLU A 68 25.07 -6.75 1.49
C GLU A 68 25.53 -7.08 0.06
N SER A 69 25.01 -6.35 -0.93
CA SER A 69 25.46 -6.42 -2.31
C SER A 69 25.16 -5.11 -3.03
N GLU A 70 25.86 -4.87 -4.14
CA GLU A 70 25.69 -3.67 -4.97
C GLU A 70 24.24 -3.47 -5.48
N ARG A 71 23.44 -4.54 -5.48
CA ARG A 71 22.02 -4.53 -5.90
C ARG A 71 21.03 -4.14 -4.78
N HIS A 72 21.46 -4.05 -3.51
CA HIS A 72 20.59 -3.79 -2.36
C HIS A 72 20.81 -2.41 -1.73
N THR A 73 21.19 -1.42 -2.53
CA THR A 73 21.60 -0.08 -2.04
C THR A 73 20.45 0.91 -1.87
N ILE A 74 19.32 0.70 -2.55
CA ILE A 74 18.16 1.62 -2.55
C ILE A 74 16.82 0.90 -2.37
N GLN A 75 16.86 -0.28 -1.73
CA GLN A 75 15.67 -1.13 -1.59
C GLN A 75 14.71 -0.62 -0.52
N VAL A 76 13.42 -0.70 -0.84
CA VAL A 76 12.34 -0.31 0.06
C VAL A 76 11.19 -1.32 0.01
N ASP A 77 10.55 -1.51 1.15
CA ASP A 77 9.28 -2.24 1.21
C ASP A 77 8.17 -1.36 0.65
N TYR A 78 7.49 -1.86 -0.38
CA TYR A 78 6.55 -1.06 -1.17
C TYR A 78 5.42 -0.46 -0.32
N VAL A 79 4.76 -1.27 0.51
CA VAL A 79 3.60 -0.83 1.30
C VAL A 79 4.02 0.22 2.33
N ASP A 80 5.06 -0.07 3.11
CA ASP A 80 5.56 0.83 4.15
C ASP A 80 5.99 2.17 3.55
N TYR A 81 6.76 2.14 2.45
CA TYR A 81 7.20 3.35 1.77
C TYR A 81 6.02 4.17 1.20
N MET A 82 5.08 3.52 0.54
CA MET A 82 3.91 4.19 -0.02
C MET A 82 3.03 4.80 1.06
N ASP A 83 2.87 4.13 2.20
CA ASP A 83 2.09 4.60 3.34
C ASP A 83 2.74 5.80 4.03
N GLU A 84 4.07 5.80 4.19
CA GLU A 84 4.83 6.96 4.70
C GLU A 84 4.64 8.19 3.82
N VAL A 85 4.85 8.06 2.50
CA VAL A 85 4.66 9.19 1.58
C VAL A 85 3.19 9.62 1.51
N ALA A 86 2.26 8.67 1.61
CA ALA A 86 0.83 8.97 1.65
C ALA A 86 0.42 9.71 2.94
N GLU A 87 1.07 9.43 4.08
CA GLU A 87 0.88 10.15 5.33
C GLU A 87 1.34 11.62 5.16
N GLU A 88 2.52 11.83 4.59
CA GLU A 88 3.06 13.16 4.30
C GLU A 88 2.11 13.99 3.42
N ILE A 89 1.46 13.36 2.43
CA ILE A 89 0.47 14.04 1.57
C ILE A 89 -0.89 14.22 2.27
N GLY A 90 -1.20 13.38 3.26
CA GLY A 90 -2.53 13.27 3.86
C GLY A 90 -3.53 12.47 3.01
N CYS A 91 -3.06 11.48 2.25
CA CYS A 91 -3.90 10.60 1.43
C CYS A 91 -3.83 9.11 1.82
N LYS A 92 -3.18 8.77 2.94
CA LYS A 92 -3.13 7.39 3.44
C LYS A 92 -4.54 6.86 3.74
N PRO A 93 -4.91 5.66 3.25
CA PRO A 93 -6.20 5.06 3.56
C PRO A 93 -6.37 4.80 5.06
N ASN A 94 -7.37 5.41 5.69
CA ASN A 94 -7.71 5.10 7.08
C ASN A 94 -8.60 3.86 7.13
N VAL A 95 -7.98 2.69 7.32
CA VAL A 95 -8.67 1.39 7.32
C VAL A 95 -9.76 1.30 8.40
N LYS A 96 -9.51 1.83 9.61
CA LYS A 96 -10.51 1.82 10.70
C LYS A 96 -11.76 2.61 10.31
N LYS A 97 -11.59 3.80 9.73
CA LYS A 97 -12.69 4.63 9.23
C LYS A 97 -13.39 3.95 8.05
N LEU A 98 -12.65 3.30 7.15
CA LEU A 98 -13.22 2.54 6.05
C LEU A 98 -14.05 1.36 6.55
N LEU A 99 -13.61 0.62 7.57
CA LEU A 99 -14.37 -0.50 8.13
C LEU A 99 -15.76 -0.07 8.64
N LEU A 100 -15.88 1.15 9.18
CA LEU A 100 -17.14 1.69 9.67
C LEU A 100 -18.05 2.23 8.54
N LEU A 101 -17.47 2.87 7.51
CA LEU A 101 -18.24 3.55 6.46
C LEU A 101 -18.51 2.69 5.23
N ASP A 102 -17.56 1.83 4.85
CA ASP A 102 -17.63 0.95 3.69
C ASP A 102 -16.83 -0.33 3.97
N PRO A 103 -17.39 -1.26 4.77
CA PRO A 103 -16.69 -2.47 5.19
C PRO A 103 -16.25 -3.35 4.01
N LYS A 104 -16.99 -3.32 2.89
CA LYS A 104 -16.61 -4.04 1.67
C LYS A 104 -15.33 -3.50 1.07
N LEU A 105 -15.22 -2.18 0.92
CA LEU A 105 -13.99 -1.55 0.45
C LEU A 105 -12.84 -1.76 1.44
N ALA A 106 -13.10 -1.66 2.74
CA ALA A 106 -12.09 -1.86 3.77
C ALA A 106 -11.48 -3.27 3.72
N TRP A 107 -12.31 -4.29 3.50
CA TRP A 107 -11.87 -5.67 3.34
C TRP A 107 -10.93 -5.83 2.14
N GLU A 108 -11.27 -5.24 0.99
CA GLU A 108 -10.41 -5.27 -0.22
C GLU A 108 -9.11 -4.49 -0.03
N VAL A 109 -9.11 -3.38 0.72
CA VAL A 109 -7.89 -2.61 1.00
C VAL A 109 -6.97 -3.34 1.98
N LEU A 110 -7.52 -4.06 2.95
CA LEU A 110 -6.73 -4.75 3.99
C LEU A 110 -6.24 -6.14 3.56
N PHE A 111 -7.10 -6.92 2.90
CA PHE A 111 -6.84 -8.32 2.56
C PHE A 111 -6.70 -8.57 1.05
N GLY A 112 -7.05 -7.59 0.22
CA GLY A 112 -6.86 -7.66 -1.22
C GLY A 112 -5.47 -7.20 -1.66
N PRO A 113 -5.22 -7.12 -2.97
CA PRO A 113 -3.96 -6.63 -3.51
C PRO A 113 -3.80 -5.13 -3.21
N CYS A 114 -2.61 -4.75 -2.78
CA CYS A 114 -2.20 -3.36 -2.56
C CYS A 114 -2.08 -2.62 -3.90
N THR A 115 -3.21 -2.17 -4.44
CA THR A 115 -3.26 -1.49 -5.73
C THR A 115 -3.12 0.03 -5.59
N PRO A 116 -2.47 0.73 -6.54
CA PRO A 116 -2.24 2.18 -6.45
C PRO A 116 -3.50 3.03 -6.29
N TYR A 117 -4.67 2.51 -6.70
CA TYR A 117 -5.96 3.17 -6.54
C TYR A 117 -6.25 3.57 -5.09
N GLN A 118 -5.75 2.79 -4.11
CA GLN A 118 -5.99 3.04 -2.69
C GLN A 118 -5.44 4.40 -2.23
N TYR A 119 -4.29 4.83 -2.78
CA TYR A 119 -3.65 6.12 -2.46
C TYR A 119 -4.34 7.33 -3.12
N ARG A 120 -5.47 7.10 -3.79
CA ARG A 120 -6.40 8.13 -4.31
C ARG A 120 -7.82 7.96 -3.78
N LEU A 121 -8.05 7.14 -2.76
CA LEU A 121 -9.37 7.01 -2.12
C LEU A 121 -9.78 8.26 -1.32
N SER A 122 -8.80 8.95 -0.75
CA SER A 122 -9.02 10.11 0.12
C SER A 122 -7.87 11.11 0.01
N GLY A 123 -8.03 12.26 0.68
CA GLY A 123 -7.02 13.32 0.69
C GLY A 123 -6.93 14.11 -0.63
N PRO A 124 -5.90 14.97 -0.75
CA PRO A 124 -5.67 15.79 -1.94
C PRO A 124 -5.42 14.94 -3.19
N GLY A 125 -6.13 15.23 -4.28
CA GLY A 125 -6.02 14.46 -5.53
C GLY A 125 -6.80 13.15 -5.52
N LYS A 126 -7.81 13.02 -4.64
CA LYS A 126 -8.78 11.92 -4.63
C LYS A 126 -9.37 11.70 -6.02
N TRP A 127 -9.45 10.45 -6.43
CA TRP A 127 -10.10 10.05 -7.67
C TRP A 127 -11.48 9.43 -7.36
N LYS A 128 -12.53 9.98 -7.98
CA LYS A 128 -13.93 9.58 -7.72
C LYS A 128 -14.18 8.09 -7.98
N ASP A 129 -13.51 7.51 -8.97
CA ASP A 129 -13.72 6.12 -9.38
C ASP A 129 -12.75 5.14 -8.70
N ALA A 130 -11.88 5.61 -7.79
CA ALA A 130 -10.91 4.76 -7.09
C ALA A 130 -11.58 3.57 -6.38
N ARG A 131 -12.72 3.81 -5.73
CA ARG A 131 -13.53 2.76 -5.11
C ARG A 131 -13.95 1.70 -6.13
N LYS A 132 -14.55 2.12 -7.23
CA LYS A 132 -15.03 1.21 -8.29
C LYS A 132 -13.86 0.43 -8.87
N ALA A 133 -12.72 1.08 -9.09
CA ALA A 133 -11.51 0.45 -9.59
C ALA A 133 -11.03 -0.66 -8.65
N ILE A 134 -10.94 -0.41 -7.33
CA ILE A 134 -10.53 -1.45 -6.37
C ILE A 134 -11.52 -2.62 -6.41
N LEU A 135 -12.81 -2.36 -6.28
CA LEU A 135 -13.82 -3.43 -6.20
C LEU A 135 -13.93 -4.30 -7.47
N THR A 136 -13.50 -3.79 -8.63
CA THR A 136 -13.56 -4.49 -9.93
C THR A 136 -12.18 -4.91 -10.44
N GLN A 137 -11.14 -4.86 -9.59
CA GLN A 137 -9.76 -5.15 -10.00
C GLN A 137 -9.59 -6.58 -10.52
N TYR A 138 -10.17 -7.57 -9.83
CA TYR A 138 -10.09 -8.97 -10.25
C TYR A 138 -10.80 -9.23 -11.57
N GLU A 139 -11.91 -8.55 -11.84
CA GLU A 139 -12.60 -8.65 -13.13
C GLU A 139 -11.67 -8.27 -14.28
N ARG A 140 -10.89 -7.19 -14.13
CA ARG A 140 -9.92 -6.75 -15.15
C ARG A 140 -8.72 -7.68 -15.29
N ILE A 141 -8.31 -8.36 -14.22
CA ILE A 141 -7.22 -9.34 -14.26
C ILE A 141 -7.69 -10.62 -14.97
N ILE A 142 -8.91 -11.08 -14.69
CA ILE A 142 -9.44 -12.35 -15.20
C ILE A 142 -10.00 -12.22 -16.62
N LYS A 143 -10.64 -11.09 -16.96
CA LYS A 143 -11.28 -10.88 -18.26
C LYS A 143 -10.39 -11.19 -19.48
N PRO A 144 -9.13 -10.72 -19.56
CA PRO A 144 -8.28 -11.02 -20.71
C PRO A 144 -7.83 -12.48 -20.77
N THR A 145 -7.80 -13.20 -19.64
CA THR A 145 -7.36 -14.61 -19.58
C THR A 145 -8.52 -15.60 -19.75
N LYS A 146 -9.78 -15.15 -19.56
CA LYS A 146 -10.99 -15.97 -19.73
C LYS A 146 -11.60 -15.83 -21.12
N THR A 147 -10.87 -16.22 -22.15
CA THR A 147 -11.32 -16.15 -23.56
C THR A 147 -12.37 -17.19 -23.95
N ARG A 148 -12.51 -18.26 -23.14
CA ARG A 148 -13.54 -19.30 -23.30
C ARG A 148 -14.42 -19.38 -22.06
N THR A 149 -15.73 -19.26 -22.23
CA THR A 149 -16.71 -19.47 -21.15
C THR A 149 -17.07 -20.94 -21.02
N ILE A 150 -16.97 -21.48 -19.81
CA ILE A 150 -17.43 -22.83 -19.46
C ILE A 150 -18.64 -22.67 -18.54
N SER A 151 -19.71 -23.42 -18.77
CA SER A 151 -20.84 -23.52 -17.85
C SER A 151 -20.36 -24.19 -16.56
N VAL A 152 -20.22 -23.41 -15.49
CA VAL A 152 -19.93 -23.95 -14.15
C VAL A 152 -21.27 -24.26 -13.50
N ASN A 153 -21.59 -25.55 -13.34
CA ASN A 153 -22.69 -25.98 -12.47
C ASN A 153 -22.21 -25.83 -11.02
N ASP A 154 -22.53 -24.69 -10.41
CA ASP A 154 -22.05 -24.32 -9.08
C ASP A 154 -22.88 -25.00 -7.97
N SER A 155 -22.78 -26.32 -7.87
CA SER A 155 -23.38 -27.11 -6.78
C SER A 155 -22.50 -27.19 -5.51
N HIS A 156 -21.30 -26.60 -5.54
CA HIS A 156 -20.25 -26.82 -4.53
C HIS A 156 -20.09 -25.69 -3.49
N GLY A 157 -20.87 -24.60 -3.58
CA GLY A 157 -20.77 -23.45 -2.67
C GLY A 157 -21.18 -23.78 -1.21
N SER A 158 -22.20 -24.63 -1.03
CA SER A 158 -22.75 -24.94 0.29
C SER A 158 -21.80 -25.75 1.16
N PHE A 159 -21.05 -26.69 0.57
CA PHE A 159 -20.08 -27.50 1.31
C PHE A 159 -18.87 -26.70 1.79
N LYS A 160 -18.33 -25.79 0.98
CA LYS A 160 -17.17 -24.97 1.37
C LYS A 160 -17.46 -24.05 2.55
N LEU A 161 -18.68 -23.51 2.63
CA LEU A 161 -19.11 -22.69 3.76
C LEU A 161 -19.27 -23.53 5.03
N ALA A 162 -19.90 -24.70 4.92
CA ALA A 162 -20.08 -25.63 6.04
C ALA A 162 -18.75 -26.09 6.66
N PHE A 163 -17.75 -26.44 5.84
CA PHE A 163 -16.43 -26.83 6.34
C PHE A 163 -15.67 -25.68 7.03
N LYS A 164 -15.84 -24.43 6.56
CA LYS A 164 -15.28 -23.25 7.24
C LYS A 164 -15.92 -23.00 8.61
N ILE A 165 -17.25 -23.13 8.69
CA ILE A 165 -17.98 -22.98 9.96
C ILE A 165 -17.57 -24.08 10.94
N LEU A 166 -17.48 -25.33 10.47
CA LEU A 166 -17.04 -26.46 11.30
C LEU A 166 -15.62 -26.25 11.83
N GLY A 167 -14.69 -25.78 10.99
CA GLY A 167 -13.33 -25.45 11.41
C GLY A 167 -13.28 -24.36 12.49
N ILE A 168 -14.11 -23.32 12.38
CA ILE A 168 -14.23 -22.26 13.39
C ILE A 168 -14.78 -22.83 14.71
N LEU A 169 -15.83 -23.67 14.64
CA LEU A 169 -16.43 -24.30 15.83
C LEU A 169 -15.46 -25.23 16.55
N ILE A 170 -14.67 -26.03 15.82
CA ILE A 170 -13.63 -26.88 16.41
C ILE A 170 -12.57 -26.02 17.11
N LEU A 171 -12.20 -24.88 16.52
CA LEU A 171 -11.22 -23.97 17.10
C LEU A 171 -11.74 -23.34 18.41
N PHE A 172 -13.01 -22.92 18.44
CA PHE A 172 -13.66 -22.42 19.66
C PHE A 172 -13.78 -23.51 20.73
N ALA A 173 -14.16 -24.74 20.36
CA ALA A 173 -14.24 -25.86 21.29
C ALA A 173 -12.87 -26.23 21.87
N ALA A 174 -11.81 -26.23 21.04
CA ALA A 174 -10.45 -26.48 21.50
C ALA A 174 -9.97 -25.41 22.48
N ILE A 175 -10.26 -24.13 22.21
CA ILE A 175 -9.94 -23.03 23.13
C ILE A 175 -10.72 -23.17 24.44
N TYR A 176 -12.01 -23.51 24.38
CA TYR A 176 -12.85 -23.68 25.57
C TYR A 176 -12.41 -24.86 26.46
N VAL A 177 -11.92 -25.96 25.87
CA VAL A 177 -11.41 -27.12 26.61
C VAL A 177 -10.00 -26.87 27.19
N SER A 178 -9.26 -25.90 26.64
CA SER A 178 -7.91 -25.54 27.08
C SER A 178 -7.86 -24.47 28.17
N VAL A 179 -9.02 -23.94 28.59
CA VAL A 179 -9.21 -22.93 29.64
C VAL A 179 -9.92 -23.59 30.83
#